data_AF-A0A965JZJ2-F1
#
_entry.id   AF-A0A965JZJ2-F1
#
_cell.length_a   1.000
_cell.length_b   1.000
_cell.length_c   1.000
_cell.angle_alpha   90.00
_cell.angle_beta   90.00
_cell.angle_gamma   90.00
#
_symmetry.space_group_name_H-M   'P 1'
#
loop_
_entity.id
_entity.type
_entity.pdbx_description
1 polymer ?
#
loop_
_entity_poly.entity_id
_entity_poly.type
_entity_poly.pdbx_seq_one_letter_code
_entity_poly.pdbx_strand_id
1 'polypeptide(L)'
;RQVLLLRHEQEKHLDEVLKRKEKSEEIPEALKNKIIRAHIDSTTAKNVMFILVATPVEEVGRDHDFDWAIVEPSSYRSIIQLSGRVRRHRQSKIDEPNVAVMQYNLRALRQNGKAETAAFCRPGYETAKSLKLSHHDLCKLIDETTLENSINAIPRITQPKNLNPKENLADLEHQAMHNVLTSYNKTGPKNLQAWLSESWWLTALPQQINRFRESAPETKLFLVWNEGKLEFCEKTESGEFINREPVHNIQKLPQIPEELSKKLWLERNYTELLEKYVDEDDDDLNKEDSMNKKSKKYGEINIGPKGKYFYSDQLGMWK
;
A
#
# COMPACT_ATOMS: atom_id res chain seq x y z
N ARG A 1 -0.10 -0.46 -9.41
CA ARG A 1 -1.37 0.18 -8.96
C ARG A 1 -2.53 -0.54 -9.60
N GLN A 2 -3.71 -0.63 -8.99
CA GLN A 2 -4.80 -1.46 -9.50
C GLN A 2 -6.03 -0.62 -9.87
N VAL A 3 -6.82 -1.09 -10.85
CA VAL A 3 -8.13 -0.53 -11.22
C VAL A 3 -9.07 -0.61 -10.02
N LEU A 4 -9.87 0.44 -9.81
CA LEU A 4 -10.67 0.59 -8.59
C LEU A 4 -11.62 -0.61 -8.34
N LEU A 5 -12.34 -1.10 -9.35
CA LEU A 5 -13.22 -2.27 -9.18
C LEU A 5 -12.45 -3.55 -8.82
N LEU A 6 -11.34 -3.83 -9.52
CA LEU A 6 -10.46 -4.97 -9.23
C LEU A 6 -9.87 -4.91 -7.82
N ARG A 7 -9.53 -3.70 -7.38
CA ARG A 7 -9.05 -3.44 -6.04
C ARG A 7 -10.16 -3.66 -5.00
N HIS A 8 -11.37 -3.19 -5.29
CA HIS A 8 -12.53 -3.37 -4.41
C HIS A 8 -12.82 -4.86 -4.17
N GLU A 9 -12.89 -5.67 -5.23
CA GLU A 9 -13.15 -7.11 -5.08
C GLU A 9 -12.00 -7.84 -4.35
N GLN A 10 -10.75 -7.43 -4.57
CA GLN A 10 -9.62 -7.94 -3.79
C GLN A 10 -9.79 -7.61 -2.29
N GLU A 11 -10.06 -6.35 -1.97
CA GLU A 11 -10.21 -5.90 -0.58
C GLU A 11 -11.39 -6.59 0.10
N LYS A 12 -12.52 -6.75 -0.59
CA LYS A 12 -13.70 -7.47 -0.11
C LYS A 12 -13.38 -8.92 0.25
N HIS A 13 -12.69 -9.64 -0.65
CA HIS A 13 -12.27 -11.02 -0.40
C HIS A 13 -11.30 -11.12 0.80
N LEU A 14 -10.27 -10.26 0.84
CA LEU A 14 -9.31 -10.26 1.93
C LEU A 14 -9.96 -9.91 3.28
N ASP A 15 -10.86 -8.94 3.31
CA ASP A 15 -11.62 -8.56 4.51
C ASP A 15 -12.56 -9.67 5.00
N GLU A 16 -12.94 -10.63 4.14
CA GLU A 16 -13.72 -11.80 4.51
C GLU A 16 -12.82 -12.90 5.09
N VAL A 17 -11.74 -13.26 4.40
CA VAL A 17 -10.92 -14.44 4.73
C VAL A 17 -9.80 -14.18 5.75
N LEU A 18 -9.43 -12.92 6.00
CA LEU A 18 -8.42 -12.55 6.99
C LEU A 18 -9.01 -12.10 8.34
N LYS A 19 -10.31 -12.31 8.57
CA LYS A 19 -10.92 -12.13 9.89
C LYS A 19 -10.94 -13.46 10.64
N ARG A 20 -10.20 -13.50 11.76
CA ARG A 20 -10.06 -14.68 12.62
C ARG A 20 -10.66 -14.44 14.02
N LYS A 21 -11.98 -14.43 14.15
CA LYS A 21 -12.66 -14.12 15.45
C LYS A 21 -13.26 -15.37 16.12
N GLU A 22 -12.95 -16.53 15.58
CA GLU A 22 -13.42 -17.83 16.05
C GLU A 22 -12.74 -18.22 17.36
N LYS A 23 -13.41 -19.07 18.14
CA LYS A 23 -12.82 -19.66 19.36
C LYS A 23 -11.81 -20.76 19.00
N SER A 24 -10.93 -21.12 19.93
CA SER A 24 -9.83 -22.09 19.70
C SER A 24 -10.24 -23.47 19.17
N GLU A 25 -11.52 -23.84 19.20
CA GLU A 25 -12.03 -25.14 18.74
C GLU A 25 -12.95 -25.01 17.51
N GLU A 26 -13.27 -23.79 17.09
CA GLU A 26 -14.11 -23.54 15.93
C GLU A 26 -13.29 -23.59 14.64
N ILE A 27 -13.86 -24.19 13.60
CA ILE A 27 -13.25 -24.19 12.27
C ILE A 27 -13.23 -22.74 11.77
N PRO A 28 -12.06 -22.19 11.36
CA PRO A 28 -11.99 -20.84 10.82
C PRO A 28 -12.95 -20.63 9.65
N GLU A 29 -13.70 -19.53 9.67
CA GLU A 29 -14.73 -19.24 8.68
C GLU A 29 -14.13 -19.09 7.28
N ALA A 30 -12.88 -18.61 7.20
CA ALA A 30 -12.09 -18.57 5.99
C ALA A 30 -12.00 -19.92 5.25
N LEU A 31 -12.04 -21.06 5.95
CA LEU A 31 -12.01 -22.39 5.33
C LEU A 31 -13.31 -22.79 4.65
N LYS A 32 -14.43 -22.10 4.96
CA LYS A 32 -15.71 -22.26 4.27
C LYS A 32 -15.82 -21.37 3.04
N ASN A 33 -14.94 -20.38 2.89
CA ASN A 33 -14.89 -19.53 1.70
C ASN A 33 -14.59 -20.39 0.46
N LYS A 34 -15.40 -20.23 -0.59
CA LYS A 34 -15.36 -21.08 -1.79
C LYS A 34 -13.98 -21.06 -2.47
N ILE A 35 -13.32 -19.91 -2.50
CA ILE A 35 -12.02 -19.76 -3.16
C ILE A 35 -10.93 -20.46 -2.34
N ILE A 36 -10.91 -20.27 -1.02
CA ILE A 36 -9.98 -20.97 -0.13
C ILE A 36 -10.19 -22.49 -0.21
N ARG A 37 -11.45 -22.94 -0.18
CA ARG A 37 -11.81 -24.35 -0.25
C ARG A 37 -11.36 -24.99 -1.57
N ALA A 38 -11.58 -24.32 -2.70
CA ALA A 38 -11.12 -24.78 -4.02
C ALA A 38 -9.60 -24.98 -4.08
N HIS A 39 -8.80 -24.09 -3.49
CA HIS A 39 -7.34 -24.25 -3.41
C HIS A 39 -6.92 -25.46 -2.58
N ILE A 40 -7.61 -25.73 -1.46
CA ILE A 40 -7.28 -26.86 -0.59
C ILE A 40 -7.74 -28.19 -1.20
N ASP A 41 -8.91 -28.23 -1.87
CA ASP A 41 -9.43 -29.46 -2.48
C ASP A 41 -8.69 -29.87 -3.75
N SER A 42 -8.11 -28.91 -4.47
CA SER A 42 -7.39 -29.17 -5.73
C SER A 42 -5.95 -29.63 -5.54
N THR A 43 -5.41 -29.58 -4.32
CA THR A 43 -4.01 -29.92 -4.05
C THR A 43 -3.87 -31.22 -3.26
N THR A 44 -2.82 -31.98 -3.57
CA THR A 44 -2.41 -33.16 -2.78
C THR A 44 -1.41 -32.79 -1.67
N ALA A 45 -0.98 -31.53 -1.62
CA ALA A 45 -0.02 -31.06 -0.63
C ALA A 45 -0.65 -31.08 0.77
N LYS A 46 0.11 -31.56 1.76
CA LYS A 46 -0.34 -31.58 3.17
C LYS A 46 -0.41 -30.20 3.80
N ASN A 47 0.37 -29.25 3.28
CA ASN A 47 0.48 -27.90 3.79
C ASN A 47 0.22 -26.90 2.66
N VAL A 48 -0.65 -25.92 2.91
CA VAL A 48 -1.02 -24.87 1.97
C VAL A 48 -0.76 -23.52 2.63
N MET A 49 -0.10 -22.61 1.92
CA MET A 49 0.18 -21.26 2.41
C MET A 49 -0.47 -20.24 1.48
N PHE A 50 -1.28 -19.36 2.07
CA PHE A 50 -1.82 -18.19 1.38
C PHE A 50 -0.94 -16.98 1.70
N ILE A 51 -0.30 -16.43 0.68
CA ILE A 51 0.68 -15.34 0.83
C ILE A 51 0.11 -14.08 0.18
N LEU A 52 0.03 -13.00 0.95
CA LEU A 52 -0.29 -11.67 0.46
C LEU A 52 1.00 -10.85 0.35
N VAL A 53 1.32 -10.40 -0.87
CA VAL A 53 2.36 -9.40 -1.11
C VAL A 53 1.68 -8.04 -1.24
N ALA A 54 1.92 -7.16 -0.28
CA ALA A 54 1.28 -5.86 -0.24
C ALA A 54 2.27 -4.70 -0.12
N THR A 55 1.82 -3.54 -0.58
CA THR A 55 2.50 -2.26 -0.32
C THR A 55 2.13 -1.77 1.09
N PRO A 56 2.62 -0.61 1.58
CA PRO A 56 2.23 -0.04 2.88
C PRO A 56 0.73 0.22 3.10
N VAL A 57 -0.14 -0.12 2.13
CA VAL A 57 -1.59 -0.10 2.28
C VAL A 57 -2.09 -0.99 3.43
N GLU A 58 -1.38 -2.08 3.76
CA GLU A 58 -1.75 -2.96 4.88
C GLU A 58 -1.47 -2.35 6.27
N GLU A 59 -0.65 -1.30 6.30
CA GLU A 59 -0.34 -0.60 7.56
C GLU A 59 -1.55 0.20 8.08
N VAL A 60 -2.53 0.53 7.22
CA VAL A 60 -3.63 1.45 7.55
C VAL A 60 -5.01 0.85 7.30
N GLY A 61 -5.83 0.83 8.35
CA GLY A 61 -7.29 0.69 8.23
C GLY A 61 -7.82 -0.70 7.88
N ARG A 62 -7.00 -1.76 8.00
CA ARG A 62 -7.42 -3.15 7.72
C ARG A 62 -7.54 -3.99 9.00
N ASP A 63 -8.67 -4.69 9.14
CA ASP A 63 -8.92 -5.62 10.26
C ASP A 63 -8.49 -7.04 9.90
N HIS A 64 -7.23 -7.19 9.48
CA HIS A 64 -6.65 -8.47 9.04
C HIS A 64 -5.85 -9.14 10.14
N ASP A 65 -5.89 -10.47 10.17
CA ASP A 65 -5.15 -11.34 11.06
C ASP A 65 -4.31 -12.34 10.26
N PHE A 66 -3.01 -12.07 10.18
CA PHE A 66 -2.00 -12.94 9.58
C PHE A 66 -1.39 -13.87 10.62
N ASP A 67 -0.94 -15.04 10.17
CA ASP A 67 -0.18 -15.99 10.99
C ASP A 67 1.26 -15.51 11.24
N TRP A 68 1.88 -14.93 10.21
CA TRP A 68 3.21 -14.36 10.25
C TRP A 68 3.36 -13.23 9.22
N ALA A 69 4.40 -12.41 9.34
CA ALA A 69 4.71 -11.36 8.37
C ALA A 69 6.22 -11.22 8.14
N ILE A 70 6.59 -10.81 6.93
CA ILE A 70 7.94 -10.38 6.58
C ILE A 70 7.86 -8.90 6.20
N VAL A 71 8.63 -8.05 6.87
CA VAL A 71 8.54 -6.59 6.79
C VAL A 71 9.79 -6.01 6.14
N GLU A 72 9.64 -5.29 5.03
CA GLU A 72 10.66 -4.37 4.55
C GLU A 72 10.64 -3.09 5.40
N PRO A 73 11.73 -2.71 6.09
CA PRO A 73 11.69 -1.59 7.01
C PRO A 73 11.71 -0.25 6.27
N SER A 74 10.63 0.52 6.40
CA SER A 74 10.56 1.91 5.90
C SER A 74 10.60 2.96 7.01
N SER A 75 10.07 2.60 8.18
CA SER A 75 9.93 3.42 9.37
C SER A 75 9.61 2.51 10.56
N TYR A 76 9.85 2.96 11.79
CA TYR A 76 9.48 2.22 13.00
C TYR A 76 7.95 2.04 13.09
N ARG A 77 7.17 3.03 12.64
CA ARG A 77 5.69 2.89 12.56
C ARG A 77 5.25 1.78 11.63
N SER A 78 5.87 1.65 10.47
CA SER A 78 5.54 0.61 9.50
C SER A 78 5.70 -0.78 10.14
N ILE A 79 6.80 -1.00 10.87
CA ILE A 79 7.04 -2.23 11.64
C ILE A 79 5.93 -2.46 12.68
N ILE A 80 5.59 -1.46 13.49
CA ILE A 80 4.52 -1.57 14.51
C ILE A 80 3.16 -1.88 13.87
N GLN A 81 2.78 -1.14 12.83
CA GLN A 81 1.45 -1.25 12.23
C GLN A 81 1.25 -2.62 11.59
N LEU A 82 2.23 -3.12 10.84
CA LEU A 82 2.15 -4.43 10.22
C LEU A 82 2.20 -5.55 11.27
N SER A 83 3.02 -5.42 12.30
CA SER A 83 3.04 -6.37 13.42
C SER A 83 1.69 -6.44 14.14
N GLY A 84 0.96 -5.33 14.22
CA GLY A 84 -0.42 -5.28 14.73
C GLY A 84 -1.48 -5.95 13.84
N ARG A 85 -1.09 -6.46 12.66
CA ARG A 85 -1.90 -7.33 11.79
C ARG A 85 -1.56 -8.81 11.97
N VAL A 86 -0.51 -9.16 12.73
CA VAL A 86 -0.12 -10.54 13.00
C VAL A 86 -0.79 -10.98 14.31
N ARG A 87 -1.53 -12.09 14.26
CA ARG A 87 -2.34 -12.60 15.40
C ARG A 87 -3.30 -11.56 16.00
N ARG A 88 -3.82 -10.67 15.16
CA ARG A 88 -4.61 -9.49 15.56
C ARG A 88 -5.81 -9.81 16.46
N HIS A 89 -6.47 -10.94 16.24
CA HIS A 89 -7.70 -11.33 16.93
C HIS A 89 -7.50 -12.52 17.89
N ARG A 90 -6.27 -13.04 17.99
CA ARG A 90 -5.97 -14.31 18.69
C ARG A 90 -5.12 -14.07 19.92
N GLN A 91 -5.70 -14.30 21.10
CA GLN A 91 -5.04 -14.12 22.40
C GLN A 91 -4.46 -15.45 22.92
N SER A 92 -3.42 -15.97 22.26
CA SER A 92 -2.69 -17.14 22.78
C SER A 92 -1.22 -16.80 22.98
N LYS A 93 -0.54 -17.62 23.79
CA LYS A 93 0.91 -17.56 23.92
C LYS A 93 1.57 -17.76 22.54
N ILE A 94 2.68 -17.07 22.35
CA ILE A 94 3.57 -17.19 21.20
C ILE A 94 4.82 -17.90 21.71
N ASP A 95 5.14 -19.06 21.15
CA ASP A 95 6.32 -19.83 21.52
C ASP A 95 7.49 -19.61 20.54
N GLU A 96 7.21 -19.16 19.31
CA GLU A 96 8.18 -18.98 18.23
C GLU A 96 8.01 -17.61 17.54
N PRO A 97 9.09 -17.01 17.01
CA PRO A 97 9.01 -15.75 16.25
C PRO A 97 8.06 -15.84 15.05
N ASN A 98 7.18 -14.85 14.91
CA ASN A 98 6.16 -14.79 13.85
C ASN A 98 6.21 -13.50 13.01
N VAL A 99 7.15 -12.60 13.30
CA VAL A 99 7.42 -11.41 12.48
C VAL A 99 8.90 -11.40 12.17
N ALA A 100 9.23 -11.37 10.88
CA ALA A 100 10.60 -11.14 10.42
C ALA A 100 10.70 -9.71 9.88
N VAL A 101 11.74 -8.98 10.27
CA VAL A 101 12.04 -7.65 9.71
C VAL A 101 13.35 -7.75 8.94
N MET A 102 13.36 -7.29 7.70
CA MET A 102 14.56 -7.34 6.86
C MET A 102 15.64 -6.43 7.44
N GLN A 103 16.89 -6.88 7.43
CA GLN A 103 18.04 -6.08 7.89
C GLN A 103 18.23 -4.81 7.06
N TYR A 104 17.92 -4.87 5.76
CA TYR A 104 18.03 -3.75 4.82
C TYR A 104 16.76 -3.64 4.00
N ASN A 105 16.35 -2.41 3.70
CA ASN A 105 15.32 -2.17 2.68
C ASN A 105 15.92 -2.20 1.27
N LEU A 106 15.06 -2.23 0.24
CA LEU A 106 15.47 -2.35 -1.16
C LEU A 106 16.38 -1.20 -1.60
N ARG A 107 16.16 0.02 -1.09
CA ARG A 107 17.00 1.19 -1.40
C ARG A 107 18.41 1.04 -0.82
N ALA A 108 18.54 0.54 0.40
CA ALA A 108 19.83 0.27 1.03
C ALA A 108 20.57 -0.87 0.31
N LEU A 109 19.87 -1.94 -0.05
CA LEU A 109 20.44 -3.07 -0.79
C LEU A 109 20.99 -2.64 -2.17
N ARG A 110 20.27 -1.79 -2.91
CA ARG A 110 20.74 -1.24 -4.19
C ARG A 110 21.98 -0.35 -4.07
N GLN A 111 22.26 0.16 -2.88
CA GLN A 111 23.47 0.93 -2.57
C GLN A 111 24.59 0.04 -2.00
N ASN A 112 24.46 -1.29 -2.05
CA ASN A 112 25.37 -2.25 -1.42
C ASN A 112 25.60 -1.95 0.08
N GLY A 113 24.55 -1.50 0.78
CA GLY A 113 24.61 -1.12 2.20
C GLY A 113 25.38 0.17 2.49
N LYS A 114 25.84 0.90 1.47
CA LYS A 114 26.53 2.18 1.66
C LYS A 114 25.52 3.28 1.98
N ALA A 115 25.75 4.01 3.07
CA ALA A 115 24.94 5.16 3.45
C ALA A 115 25.30 6.44 2.68
N GLU A 116 25.40 6.36 1.34
CA GLU A 116 25.72 7.51 0.49
C GLU A 116 24.49 8.41 0.26
N THR A 117 23.33 7.81 0.04
CA THR A 117 22.04 8.52 -0.13
C THR A 117 20.99 7.99 0.84
N ALA A 118 19.96 8.78 1.15
CA ALA A 118 18.91 8.36 2.08
C ALA A 118 18.21 7.07 1.62
N ALA A 119 18.12 6.07 2.49
CA ALA A 119 17.48 4.79 2.21
C ALA A 119 16.09 4.67 2.87
N PHE A 120 15.90 5.25 4.06
CA PHE A 120 14.61 5.27 4.76
C PHE A 120 13.80 6.50 4.31
N CYS A 121 13.54 6.58 3.01
CA CYS A 121 12.80 7.66 2.38
C CYS A 121 11.88 7.15 1.26
N ARG A 122 10.73 7.83 1.09
CA ARG A 122 9.71 7.51 0.06
C ARG A 122 9.25 6.04 0.08
N PRO A 123 8.61 5.58 1.17
CA PRO A 123 8.26 6.31 2.40
C PRO A 123 9.39 6.29 3.46
N GLY A 124 9.29 7.17 4.47
CA GLY A 124 10.25 7.28 5.57
C GLY A 124 10.68 8.72 5.87
N TYR A 125 11.51 8.90 6.89
CA TYR A 125 11.86 10.21 7.50
C TYR A 125 13.28 10.69 7.18
N GLU A 126 14.10 9.86 6.56
CA GLU A 126 15.48 10.20 6.25
C GLU A 126 15.54 11.24 5.13
N THR A 127 16.36 12.27 5.32
CA THR A 127 16.59 13.35 4.37
C THR A 127 18.08 13.53 4.14
N ALA A 128 18.49 13.69 2.87
CA ALA A 128 19.90 13.75 2.50
C ALA A 128 20.68 14.92 3.15
N LYS A 129 20.01 16.00 3.58
CA LYS A 129 20.65 17.25 4.02
C LYS A 129 20.73 17.43 5.53
N SER A 130 19.69 17.04 6.29
CA SER A 130 19.57 17.43 7.71
C SER A 130 19.35 16.27 8.67
N LEU A 131 18.69 15.19 8.23
CA LEU A 131 18.47 13.99 9.04
C LEU A 131 18.82 12.75 8.23
N LYS A 132 20.10 12.42 8.22
CA LYS A 132 20.64 11.27 7.50
C LYS A 132 21.22 10.27 8.51
N LEU A 133 20.90 8.99 8.33
CA LEU A 133 21.43 7.93 9.17
C LEU A 133 22.90 7.65 8.81
N SER A 134 23.69 7.23 9.80
CA SER A 134 25.10 6.88 9.65
C SER A 134 25.29 5.57 8.86
N HIS A 135 24.36 4.63 9.02
CA HIS A 135 24.27 3.35 8.32
C HIS A 135 22.81 3.00 8.06
N HIS A 136 22.58 2.06 7.13
CA HIS A 136 21.24 1.56 6.81
C HIS A 136 20.97 0.13 7.26
N ASP A 137 21.84 -0.38 8.12
CA ASP A 137 21.72 -1.68 8.76
C ASP A 137 20.77 -1.61 9.96
N LEU A 138 19.62 -2.28 9.87
CA LEU A 138 18.58 -2.23 10.90
C LEU A 138 19.04 -2.80 12.24
N CYS A 139 19.92 -3.81 12.23
CA CYS A 139 20.51 -4.42 13.44
C CYS A 139 21.28 -3.41 14.30
N LYS A 140 21.70 -2.30 13.69
CA LYS A 140 22.38 -1.19 14.38
C LYS A 140 21.45 -0.01 14.68
N LEU A 141 20.31 0.09 13.98
CA LEU A 141 19.35 1.20 14.09
C LEU A 141 18.23 0.93 15.09
N ILE A 142 18.08 -0.33 15.52
CA ILE A 142 17.08 -0.80 16.47
C ILE A 142 17.79 -1.69 17.49
N ASP A 143 17.34 -1.64 18.74
CA ASP A 143 17.74 -2.61 19.74
C ASP A 143 17.01 -3.94 19.48
N GLU A 144 17.75 -4.93 18.98
CA GLU A 144 17.24 -6.27 18.67
C GLU A 144 16.58 -6.92 19.89
N THR A 145 17.16 -6.75 21.08
CA THR A 145 16.61 -7.35 22.31
C THR A 145 15.24 -6.80 22.64
N THR A 146 15.01 -5.51 22.40
CA THR A 146 13.69 -4.89 22.56
C THR A 146 12.70 -5.46 21.55
N LEU A 147 13.11 -5.66 20.29
CA LEU A 147 12.24 -6.17 19.23
C LEU A 147 11.88 -7.65 19.43
N GLU A 148 12.84 -8.47 19.86
CA GLU A 148 12.65 -9.89 20.21
C GLU A 148 11.68 -10.06 21.38
N ASN A 149 11.77 -9.18 22.38
CA ASN A 149 10.87 -9.21 23.52
C ASN A 149 9.44 -8.79 23.15
N SER A 150 9.28 -7.65 22.45
CA SER A 150 7.96 -7.13 22.07
C SER A 150 8.04 -6.02 21.03
N ILE A 151 7.33 -6.20 19.91
CA ILE A 151 7.04 -5.11 18.98
C ILE A 151 5.82 -4.34 19.48
N ASN A 152 6.03 -3.11 19.97
CA ASN A 152 4.96 -2.28 20.51
C ASN A 152 5.15 -0.78 20.16
N ALA A 153 4.17 0.03 20.57
CA ALA A 153 4.13 1.45 20.23
C ALA A 153 5.02 2.36 21.09
N ILE A 154 5.66 1.84 22.16
CA ILE A 154 6.42 2.65 23.12
C ILE A 154 7.50 3.50 22.44
N PRO A 155 8.36 2.95 21.54
CA PRO A 155 9.43 3.74 20.91
C PRO A 155 8.90 4.91 20.08
N ARG A 156 7.66 4.82 19.59
CA ARG A 156 7.01 5.87 18.81
C ARG A 156 6.27 6.89 19.68
N ILE A 157 5.72 6.49 20.81
CA ILE A 157 4.93 7.37 21.70
C ILE A 157 5.85 8.15 22.64
N THR A 158 6.84 7.48 23.21
CA THR A 158 7.71 8.06 24.23
C THR A 158 9.01 8.52 23.59
N GLN A 159 9.24 9.84 23.60
CA GLN A 159 10.52 10.41 23.16
C GLN A 159 11.59 10.15 24.23
N PRO A 160 12.76 9.57 23.87
CA PRO A 160 13.90 9.45 24.77
C PRO A 160 14.43 10.82 25.21
N LYS A 161 15.01 10.89 26.42
CA LYS A 161 15.64 12.12 26.95
C LYS A 161 16.80 12.58 26.07
N ASN A 162 17.61 11.63 25.60
CA ASN A 162 18.74 11.86 24.70
C ASN A 162 18.41 11.20 23.37
N LEU A 163 18.21 12.02 22.32
CA LEU A 163 17.94 11.54 20.96
C LEU A 163 19.24 11.29 20.21
N ASN A 164 19.31 10.15 19.51
CA ASN A 164 20.37 9.80 18.58
C ASN A 164 19.81 9.62 17.16
N PRO A 165 19.33 10.69 16.50
CA PRO A 165 18.56 10.60 15.25
C PRO A 165 19.36 10.13 14.03
N LYS A 166 20.68 9.95 14.16
CA LYS A 166 21.55 9.41 13.11
C LYS A 166 21.83 7.91 13.28
N GLU A 167 21.61 7.38 14.48
CA GLU A 167 21.96 6.00 14.87
C GLU A 167 20.73 5.19 15.28
N ASN A 168 19.56 5.81 15.43
CA ASN A 168 18.34 5.10 15.84
C ASN A 168 17.15 5.49 14.96
N LEU A 169 16.40 4.48 14.50
CA LEU A 169 15.28 4.68 13.57
C LEU A 169 14.10 5.42 14.20
N ALA A 170 13.76 5.16 15.46
CA ALA A 170 12.67 5.86 16.15
C ALA A 170 13.07 7.31 16.50
N ASP A 171 14.33 7.53 16.90
CA ASP A 171 14.83 8.87 17.22
C ASP A 171 14.88 9.77 15.98
N LEU A 172 15.20 9.21 14.81
CA LEU A 172 15.11 9.90 13.52
C LEU A 172 13.69 10.45 13.31
N GLU A 173 12.67 9.65 13.61
CA GLU A 173 11.26 10.03 13.46
C GLU A 173 10.86 11.12 14.44
N HIS A 174 11.24 10.97 15.72
CA HIS A 174 11.02 11.98 16.76
C HIS A 174 11.65 13.31 16.38
N GLN A 175 12.92 13.30 15.94
CA GLN A 175 13.62 14.50 15.53
C GLN A 175 12.99 15.13 14.28
N ALA A 176 12.56 14.32 13.30
CA ALA A 176 11.87 14.82 12.11
C ALA A 176 10.55 15.51 12.48
N MET A 177 9.75 14.92 13.37
CA MET A 177 8.51 15.51 13.87
C MET A 177 8.77 16.79 14.68
N HIS A 178 9.75 16.77 15.59
CA HIS A 178 10.17 17.93 16.38
C HIS A 178 10.55 19.11 15.49
N ASN A 179 11.43 18.89 14.50
CA ASN A 179 11.90 19.94 13.59
C ASN A 179 10.76 20.66 12.86
N VAL A 180 9.67 19.95 12.55
CA VAL A 180 8.51 20.51 11.85
C VAL A 180 7.50 21.15 12.81
N LEU A 181 7.17 20.48 13.92
CA LEU A 181 6.05 20.84 14.78
C LEU A 181 6.40 21.80 15.92
N THR A 182 7.64 21.80 16.40
CA THR A 182 8.05 22.58 17.60
C THR A 182 9.01 23.72 17.29
N SER A 183 9.09 24.11 16.02
CA SER A 183 9.87 25.27 15.55
C SER A 183 9.16 26.60 15.86
N TYR A 184 8.84 26.87 17.14
CA TYR A 184 7.97 27.97 17.59
C TYR A 184 8.56 29.38 17.39
N ASN A 185 9.85 29.50 17.09
CA ASN A 185 10.49 30.79 16.83
C ASN A 185 10.63 31.09 15.33
N LYS A 186 10.14 30.21 14.45
CA LYS A 186 10.27 30.37 13.00
C LYS A 186 9.13 31.23 12.43
N THR A 187 9.51 32.25 11.68
CA THR A 187 8.61 33.18 10.97
C THR A 187 8.50 32.85 9.49
N GLY A 188 7.58 33.51 8.79
CA GLY A 188 7.43 33.42 7.33
C GLY A 188 6.63 32.20 6.83
N PRO A 189 6.18 32.24 5.56
CA PRO A 189 5.07 31.42 5.06
C PRO A 189 5.36 29.92 4.99
N LYS A 190 6.64 29.52 5.12
CA LYS A 190 7.05 28.12 5.11
C LYS A 190 6.76 27.40 6.43
N ASN A 191 6.72 28.11 7.55
CA ASN A 191 6.73 27.49 8.87
C ASN A 191 5.33 27.40 9.46
N LEU A 192 5.02 26.27 10.11
CA LEU A 192 3.71 26.03 10.73
C LEU A 192 3.39 27.07 11.81
N GLN A 193 4.37 27.47 12.63
CA GLN A 193 4.13 28.48 13.65
C GLN A 193 3.70 29.82 13.04
N ALA A 194 4.36 30.27 11.97
CA ALA A 194 4.03 31.51 11.30
C ALA A 194 2.62 31.49 10.70
N TRP A 195 2.12 30.31 10.28
CA TRP A 195 0.71 30.15 9.90
C TRP A 195 -0.25 30.44 11.05
N LEU A 196 0.14 30.16 12.30
CA LEU A 196 -0.70 30.38 13.48
C LEU A 196 -0.54 31.78 14.07
N SER A 197 0.68 32.35 14.04
CA SER A 197 1.00 33.61 14.70
C SER A 197 0.99 34.83 13.78
N GLU A 198 1.01 34.64 12.46
CA GLU A 198 1.03 35.72 11.46
C GLU A 198 -0.06 35.50 10.42
N SER A 199 -0.48 36.54 9.69
CA SER A 199 -1.63 36.49 8.76
C SER A 199 -1.38 35.79 7.42
N TRP A 200 -0.49 34.80 7.35
CA TRP A 200 -0.19 34.09 6.10
C TRP A 200 -1.39 33.31 5.53
N TRP A 201 -2.39 33.00 6.36
CA TRP A 201 -3.64 32.37 5.94
C TRP A 201 -4.48 33.24 4.99
N LEU A 202 -4.21 34.55 4.93
CA LEU A 202 -4.80 35.45 3.93
C LEU A 202 -4.16 35.29 2.53
N THR A 203 -3.12 34.47 2.41
CA THR A 203 -2.37 34.22 1.17
C THR A 203 -2.37 32.74 0.81
N ALA A 204 -2.01 32.44 -0.44
CA ALA A 204 -1.77 31.07 -0.90
C ALA A 204 -0.30 30.61 -0.75
N LEU A 205 0.58 31.46 -0.22
CA LEU A 205 2.02 31.18 -0.18
C LEU A 205 2.36 29.93 0.65
N PRO A 206 1.79 29.70 1.84
CA PRO A 206 2.06 28.49 2.62
C PRO A 206 1.69 27.20 1.88
N GLN A 207 0.58 27.19 1.15
CA GLN A 207 0.11 26.05 0.36
C GLN A 207 0.96 25.83 -0.90
N GLN A 208 1.48 26.90 -1.50
CA GLN A 208 2.39 26.82 -2.65
C GLN A 208 3.79 26.32 -2.26
N ILE A 209 4.27 26.66 -1.06
CA ILE A 209 5.58 26.27 -0.53
C ILE A 209 5.54 24.87 0.12
N ASN A 210 4.51 24.60 0.92
CA ASN A 210 4.30 23.30 1.60
C ASN A 210 3.14 22.55 0.93
N ARG A 211 3.36 22.12 -0.32
CA ARG A 211 2.31 21.48 -1.12
C ARG A 211 1.87 20.18 -0.49
N PHE A 212 0.57 20.08 -0.20
CA PHE A 212 -0.02 18.82 0.25
C PHE A 212 0.11 17.76 -0.85
N ARG A 213 0.60 16.58 -0.48
CA ARG A 213 0.90 15.46 -1.42
C ARG A 213 1.84 15.87 -2.55
N GLU A 214 2.86 16.68 -2.25
CA GLU A 214 3.94 16.96 -3.19
C GLU A 214 4.53 15.64 -3.71
N SER A 215 4.30 15.38 -4.99
CA SER A 215 4.68 14.17 -5.68
C SER A 215 4.84 14.48 -7.16
N ALA A 216 5.42 13.54 -7.90
CA ALA A 216 5.45 13.68 -9.36
C ALA A 216 4.00 13.68 -9.88
N PRO A 217 3.69 14.45 -10.94
CA PRO A 217 2.34 14.52 -11.48
C PRO A 217 1.80 13.13 -11.78
N GLU A 218 0.57 12.88 -11.33
CA GLU A 218 -0.15 11.64 -11.63
C GLU A 218 -1.22 11.93 -12.68
N THR A 219 -1.35 11.02 -13.64
CA THR A 219 -2.41 11.07 -14.64
C THR A 219 -3.49 10.08 -14.25
N LYS A 220 -4.73 10.55 -14.18
CA LYS A 220 -5.90 9.71 -13.94
C LYS A 220 -6.37 9.10 -15.27
N LEU A 221 -6.41 7.79 -15.32
CA LEU A 221 -6.93 6.99 -16.42
C LEU A 221 -8.14 6.19 -15.97
N PHE A 222 -8.92 5.72 -16.93
CA PHE A 222 -10.06 4.84 -16.74
C PHE A 222 -9.94 3.66 -17.70
N LEU A 223 -10.06 2.44 -17.20
CA LEU A 223 -10.19 1.25 -18.05
C LEU A 223 -11.64 1.13 -18.52
N VAL A 224 -11.92 1.68 -19.70
CA VAL A 224 -13.25 1.84 -20.27
C VAL A 224 -13.57 0.67 -21.20
N TRP A 225 -14.78 0.13 -21.06
CA TRP A 225 -15.34 -0.89 -21.94
C TRP A 225 -16.07 -0.24 -23.11
N ASN A 226 -15.65 -0.51 -24.34
CA ASN A 226 -16.25 -0.04 -25.58
C ASN A 226 -16.41 -1.24 -26.55
N GLU A 227 -17.63 -1.69 -26.78
CA GLU A 227 -17.99 -2.69 -27.83
C GLU A 227 -17.05 -3.92 -27.85
N GLY A 228 -16.93 -4.61 -26.72
CA GLY A 228 -16.08 -5.81 -26.62
C GLY A 228 -14.60 -5.55 -26.34
N LYS A 229 -14.16 -4.29 -26.23
CA LYS A 229 -12.75 -3.93 -25.98
C LYS A 229 -12.61 -3.06 -24.73
N LEU A 230 -11.56 -3.34 -23.97
CA LEU A 230 -11.13 -2.49 -22.86
C LEU A 230 -10.02 -1.55 -23.33
N GLU A 231 -10.11 -0.27 -22.99
CA GLU A 231 -9.12 0.75 -23.36
C GLU A 231 -8.84 1.69 -22.17
N PHE A 232 -7.59 2.06 -21.95
CA PHE A 232 -7.25 3.11 -20.98
C PHE A 232 -7.48 4.50 -21.58
N CYS A 233 -8.47 5.19 -21.03
CA CYS A 233 -8.91 6.50 -21.47
C CYS A 233 -8.63 7.59 -20.43
N GLU A 234 -8.34 8.80 -20.90
CA GLU A 234 -8.40 10.01 -20.07
C GLU A 234 -9.78 10.65 -20.20
N LYS A 235 -10.31 11.14 -19.08
CA LYS A 235 -11.54 11.93 -19.08
C LYS A 235 -11.21 13.40 -19.34
N THR A 236 -11.74 13.97 -20.41
CA THR A 236 -11.58 15.39 -20.77
C THR A 236 -12.40 16.30 -19.86
N GLU A 237 -12.16 17.62 -19.95
CA GLU A 237 -12.98 18.63 -19.27
C GLU A 237 -14.45 18.61 -19.73
N SER A 238 -14.70 18.25 -21.00
CA SER A 238 -16.04 18.03 -21.55
C SER A 238 -16.71 16.74 -21.05
N GLY A 239 -15.96 15.88 -20.34
CA GLY A 239 -16.46 14.61 -19.79
C GLY A 239 -16.34 13.41 -20.73
N GLU A 240 -15.75 13.59 -21.91
CA GLU A 240 -15.51 12.54 -22.88
C GLU A 240 -14.32 11.67 -22.48
N PHE A 241 -14.34 10.40 -22.90
CA PHE A 241 -13.26 9.45 -22.61
C PHE A 241 -12.48 9.18 -23.90
N ILE A 242 -11.22 9.60 -23.93
CA ILE A 242 -10.36 9.45 -25.10
C ILE A 242 -9.28 8.42 -24.80
N ASN A 243 -9.12 7.42 -25.68
CA ASN A 243 -8.05 6.43 -25.56
C ASN A 243 -6.66 7.11 -25.56
N ARG A 244 -5.87 6.85 -24.51
CA ARG A 244 -4.52 7.39 -24.33
C ARG A 244 -3.46 6.30 -24.12
N GLU A 245 -3.78 5.04 -24.40
CA GLU A 245 -2.82 3.93 -24.38
C GLU A 245 -1.56 4.20 -25.22
N PRO A 246 -1.66 4.71 -26.47
CA PRO A 246 -0.47 4.99 -27.27
C PRO A 246 0.37 6.13 -26.69
N VAL A 247 -0.27 7.12 -26.06
CA VAL A 247 0.41 8.28 -25.45
C VAL A 247 1.21 7.87 -24.21
N HIS A 248 0.70 6.89 -23.46
CA HIS A 248 1.32 6.35 -22.25
C HIS A 248 2.09 5.06 -22.47
N ASN A 249 2.20 4.57 -23.73
CA ASN A 249 2.88 3.32 -24.08
C ASN A 249 2.49 2.15 -23.15
N ILE A 250 1.18 1.97 -22.97
CA ILE A 250 0.61 0.92 -22.10
C ILE A 250 0.54 -0.38 -22.88
N GLN A 251 1.28 -1.38 -22.42
CA GLN A 251 1.26 -2.73 -22.94
C GLN A 251 0.43 -3.63 -22.01
N LYS A 252 -0.75 -4.05 -22.46
CA LYS A 252 -1.52 -5.09 -21.78
C LYS A 252 -0.81 -6.42 -22.02
N LEU A 253 -0.36 -7.06 -20.94
CA LEU A 253 0.28 -8.36 -21.03
C LEU A 253 -0.78 -9.46 -21.16
N PRO A 254 -0.43 -10.58 -21.83
CA PRO A 254 -1.33 -11.73 -21.89
C PRO A 254 -1.65 -12.24 -20.49
N GLN A 255 -2.75 -13.00 -20.38
CA GLN A 255 -3.08 -13.69 -19.15
C GLN A 255 -1.89 -14.55 -18.68
N ILE A 256 -1.74 -14.63 -17.37
CA ILE A 256 -0.73 -15.46 -16.72
C ILE A 256 -0.94 -16.90 -17.21
N PRO A 257 0.14 -17.66 -17.52
CA PRO A 257 0.00 -19.06 -17.92
C PRO A 257 -0.88 -19.83 -16.95
N GLU A 258 -1.74 -20.72 -17.46
CA GLU A 258 -2.76 -21.42 -16.66
C GLU A 258 -2.19 -22.11 -15.42
N GLU A 259 -1.01 -22.72 -15.55
CA GLU A 259 -0.27 -23.38 -14.46
C GLU A 259 0.10 -22.43 -13.30
N LEU A 260 0.37 -21.16 -13.61
CA LEU A 260 0.65 -20.13 -12.62
C LEU A 260 -0.64 -19.47 -12.12
N SER A 261 -1.68 -19.36 -12.96
CA SER A 261 -2.97 -18.81 -12.56
C SER A 261 -3.61 -19.63 -11.45
N LYS A 262 -3.52 -20.97 -11.52
CA LYS A 262 -3.96 -21.90 -10.47
C LYS A 262 -3.32 -21.65 -9.10
N LYS A 263 -2.16 -20.99 -9.05
CA LYS A 263 -1.45 -20.66 -7.80
C LYS A 263 -1.75 -19.25 -7.28
N LEU A 264 -2.48 -18.44 -8.04
CA LEU A 264 -2.95 -17.15 -7.55
C LEU A 264 -4.00 -17.40 -6.49
N TRP A 265 -3.84 -16.77 -5.32
CA TRP A 265 -4.84 -16.82 -4.27
C TRP A 265 -6.20 -16.36 -4.81
N LEU A 266 -6.22 -15.21 -5.48
CA LEU A 266 -7.42 -14.64 -6.07
C LEU A 266 -7.14 -14.24 -7.52
N GLU A 267 -7.71 -14.98 -8.45
CA GLU A 267 -7.77 -14.60 -9.85
C GLU A 267 -8.91 -13.58 -10.06
N ARG A 268 -8.63 -12.52 -10.81
CA ARG A 268 -9.61 -11.46 -11.09
C ARG A 268 -9.70 -11.19 -12.58
N ASN A 269 -10.90 -10.95 -13.07
CA ASN A 269 -11.12 -10.58 -14.45
C ASN A 269 -12.02 -9.33 -14.47
N TYR A 270 -11.50 -8.22 -14.99
CA TYR A 270 -12.22 -6.95 -14.97
C TYR A 270 -13.50 -7.01 -15.81
N THR A 271 -13.48 -7.71 -16.94
CA THR A 271 -14.66 -7.89 -17.79
C THR A 271 -15.74 -8.70 -17.06
N GLU A 272 -15.40 -9.85 -16.50
CA GLU A 272 -16.36 -10.68 -15.73
C GLU A 272 -16.93 -9.91 -14.52
N LEU A 273 -16.11 -9.10 -13.87
CA LEU A 273 -16.58 -8.26 -12.77
C LEU A 273 -17.48 -7.13 -13.25
N LEU A 274 -17.20 -6.49 -14.39
CA LEU A 274 -18.13 -5.53 -14.96
C LEU A 274 -19.50 -6.18 -15.24
N GLU A 275 -19.50 -7.39 -15.82
CA GLU A 275 -20.73 -8.14 -16.09
C GLU A 275 -21.51 -8.47 -14.80
N LYS A 276 -20.82 -8.93 -13.76
CA LYS A 276 -21.41 -9.22 -12.44
C LYS A 276 -22.05 -8.00 -11.78
N TYR A 277 -21.54 -6.80 -12.07
CA TYR A 277 -21.99 -5.53 -11.49
C TYR A 277 -22.93 -4.74 -12.42
N VAL A 278 -23.34 -5.31 -13.55
CA VAL A 278 -24.52 -4.86 -14.29
C VAL A 278 -25.72 -5.19 -13.40
N ASP A 279 -26.44 -4.16 -12.95
CA ASP A 279 -27.62 -4.35 -12.11
C ASP A 279 -28.73 -4.93 -13.00
N GLU A 280 -29.41 -5.99 -12.55
CA GLU A 280 -30.58 -6.53 -13.26
C GLU A 280 -31.74 -5.50 -13.30
N ASP A 281 -31.74 -4.54 -12.37
CA ASP A 281 -32.76 -3.48 -12.24
C ASP A 281 -32.50 -2.23 -13.11
N ASP A 282 -31.40 -2.14 -13.88
CA ASP A 282 -31.16 -1.05 -14.86
C ASP A 282 -31.90 -1.43 -16.18
N ASP A 283 -33.22 -1.62 -16.09
CA ASP A 283 -34.15 -2.15 -17.12
C ASP A 283 -34.10 -1.41 -18.49
N ASP A 284 -33.52 -0.21 -18.54
CA ASP A 284 -33.51 0.66 -19.72
C ASP A 284 -32.23 0.59 -20.57
N LEU A 285 -31.17 -0.11 -20.12
CA LEU A 285 -29.89 -0.18 -20.83
C LEU A 285 -29.53 -1.61 -21.24
N ASN A 286 -29.05 -1.77 -22.47
CA ASN A 286 -28.45 -3.05 -22.87
C ASN A 286 -27.14 -3.30 -22.07
N LYS A 287 -26.71 -4.57 -22.03
CA LYS A 287 -25.54 -5.01 -21.25
C LYS A 287 -24.26 -4.21 -21.59
N GLU A 288 -24.04 -3.91 -22.88
CA GLU A 288 -22.87 -3.17 -23.36
C GLU A 288 -22.85 -1.73 -22.80
N ASP A 289 -23.97 -1.03 -22.86
CA ASP A 289 -24.10 0.34 -22.36
C ASP A 289 -23.95 0.40 -20.83
N SER A 290 -24.51 -0.60 -20.12
CA SER A 290 -24.34 -0.70 -18.67
C SER A 290 -22.88 -0.96 -18.28
N MET A 291 -22.20 -1.89 -18.96
CA MET A 291 -20.77 -2.14 -18.75
C MET A 291 -19.92 -0.91 -19.08
N ASN A 292 -20.23 -0.19 -20.16
CA ASN A 292 -19.57 1.08 -20.50
C ASN A 292 -19.73 2.12 -19.38
N LYS A 293 -20.96 2.36 -18.92
CA LYS A 293 -21.29 3.29 -17.83
C LYS A 293 -20.57 2.92 -16.52
N LYS A 294 -20.56 1.64 -16.14
CA LYS A 294 -19.89 1.14 -14.92
C LYS A 294 -18.37 1.24 -15.05
N SER A 295 -17.79 0.92 -16.21
CA SER A 295 -16.35 1.03 -16.46
C SER A 295 -15.84 2.48 -16.38
N LYS A 296 -16.62 3.45 -16.89
CA LYS A 296 -16.32 4.89 -16.75
C LYS A 296 -16.35 5.38 -15.29
N LYS A 297 -17.10 4.71 -14.41
CA LYS A 297 -17.25 5.06 -13.00
C LYS A 297 -16.25 4.34 -12.08
N TYR A 298 -16.07 3.03 -12.28
CA TYR A 298 -15.30 2.14 -11.40
C TYR A 298 -13.98 1.64 -12.02
N GLY A 299 -13.67 2.06 -13.24
CA GLY A 299 -12.43 1.74 -13.96
C GLY A 299 -11.25 2.65 -13.63
N GLU A 300 -11.36 3.53 -12.62
CA GLU A 300 -10.32 4.52 -12.30
C GLU A 300 -8.98 3.85 -11.91
N ILE A 301 -7.89 4.37 -12.46
CA ILE A 301 -6.52 4.07 -12.06
C ILE A 301 -5.64 5.32 -12.23
N ASN A 302 -4.77 5.60 -11.26
CA ASN A 302 -3.84 6.71 -11.34
C ASN A 302 -2.44 6.19 -11.72
N ILE A 303 -1.81 6.75 -12.76
CA ILE A 303 -0.43 6.40 -13.17
C ILE A 303 0.54 7.55 -12.88
N GLY A 304 1.82 7.23 -12.70
CA GLY A 304 2.87 8.23 -12.50
C GLY A 304 3.30 8.89 -13.83
N PRO A 305 4.48 9.55 -13.84
CA PRO A 305 5.00 10.23 -15.03
C PRO A 305 5.11 9.32 -16.25
N LYS A 306 5.16 9.92 -17.45
CA LYS A 306 5.32 9.20 -18.73
C LYS A 306 6.45 8.16 -18.69
N GLY A 307 6.22 7.04 -19.35
CA GLY A 307 7.12 5.90 -19.43
C GLY A 307 6.43 4.73 -20.11
N LYS A 308 7.15 3.64 -20.33
CA LYS A 308 6.52 2.38 -20.74
C LYS A 308 5.81 1.79 -19.51
N TYR A 309 4.56 1.38 -19.70
CA TYR A 309 3.77 0.73 -18.67
C TYR A 309 3.33 -0.65 -19.12
N PHE A 310 3.23 -1.56 -18.16
CA PHE A 310 2.66 -2.89 -18.33
C PHE A 310 1.40 -3.01 -17.47
N TYR A 311 0.39 -3.68 -18.00
CA TYR A 311 -0.88 -3.92 -17.30
C TYR A 311 -1.29 -5.39 -17.34
N SER A 312 -1.80 -5.88 -16.21
CA SER A 312 -2.50 -7.16 -16.07
C SER A 312 -3.55 -7.01 -14.97
N ASP A 313 -4.72 -7.65 -15.12
CA ASP A 313 -5.75 -7.65 -14.06
C ASP A 313 -5.23 -8.25 -12.74
N GLN A 314 -4.22 -9.13 -12.79
CA GLN A 314 -3.67 -9.76 -11.58
C GLN A 314 -2.62 -8.90 -10.86
N LEU A 315 -1.82 -8.14 -11.60
CA LEU A 315 -0.68 -7.37 -11.06
C LEU A 315 -0.91 -5.86 -11.06
N GLY A 316 -1.98 -5.41 -11.72
CA GLY A 316 -2.28 -4.01 -11.98
C GLY A 316 -1.33 -3.41 -13.00
N MET A 317 -1.07 -2.11 -12.86
CA MET A 317 -0.17 -1.30 -13.69
C MET A 317 1.20 -1.10 -13.02
N TRP A 318 2.29 -1.35 -13.75
CA TRP A 318 3.67 -1.09 -13.33
C TRP A 318 4.56 -0.63 -14.50
N LYS A 319 5.81 -0.23 -14.20
CA LYS A 319 6.82 0.19 -15.18
C LYS A 319 7.89 -0.87 -15.34
#